data_AF-A0AA43DIS8-F1
#
_entry.id   AF-A0AA43DIS8-F1
#
_cell.length_a   1.000
_cell.length_b   1.000
_cell.length_c   1.000
_cell.angle_alpha   90.00
_cell.angle_beta   90.00
_cell.angle_gamma   90.00
#
_symmetry.space_group_name_H-M   'P 1'
#
loop_
_entity.id
_entity.type
_entity.pdbx_description
1 polymer ?
#
loop_
_entity_poly.entity_id
_entity_poly.type
_entity_poly.pdbx_seq_one_letter_code
_entity_poly.pdbx_strand_id
1 'polypeptide(L)'
;FGQEAEVLAWSMVFLFQPISCVFYPLEVLPAWLQGIAWVNPAAHIFEGMRIVLTTGQAPLTHLAWAVGLNGVLLVGVVGWFYRTMAYCKDQGLLVRVGE
;
A
#
# COMPACT_ATOMS: atom_id res chain seq x y z
N PHE A 1 11.53 -2.84 -24.30
CA PHE A 1 11.05 -1.98 -23.20
C PHE A 1 10.33 -2.73 -22.06
N GLY A 2 10.05 -4.04 -22.15
CA GLY A 2 9.40 -4.78 -21.05
C GLY A 2 10.32 -5.24 -19.93
N GLN A 3 11.53 -5.71 -20.26
CA GLN A 3 12.45 -6.31 -19.29
C GLN A 3 13.03 -5.31 -18.28
N GLU A 4 13.30 -4.07 -18.71
CA GLU A 4 13.73 -2.99 -17.80
C GLU A 4 12.61 -2.56 -16.85
N ALA A 5 11.37 -2.48 -17.35
CA ALA A 5 10.19 -2.16 -16.53
C ALA A 5 9.88 -3.27 -15.51
N GLU A 6 10.08 -4.54 -15.88
CA GLU A 6 9.94 -5.68 -14.99
C GLU A 6 10.95 -5.64 -13.84
N VAL A 7 12.23 -5.37 -14.14
CA VAL A 7 13.26 -5.23 -13.11
C VAL A 7 12.94 -4.08 -12.15
N LEU A 8 12.44 -2.96 -12.65
CA LEU A 8 11.98 -1.85 -11.81
C LEU A 8 10.83 -2.26 -10.90
N ALA A 9 9.82 -2.97 -11.41
CA ALA A 9 8.71 -3.46 -10.62
C ALA A 9 9.18 -4.37 -9.47
N TRP A 10 10.06 -5.33 -9.75
CA TRP A 10 10.63 -6.20 -8.71
C TRP A 10 11.47 -5.44 -7.69
N SER A 11 12.28 -4.47 -8.14
CA SER A 11 13.10 -3.66 -7.23
C SER A 11 12.24 -2.83 -6.27
N MET A 12 11.11 -2.31 -6.75
CA MET A 12 10.16 -1.54 -5.93
C MET A 12 9.53 -2.42 -4.85
N VAL A 13 9.15 -3.66 -5.17
CA VAL A 13 8.62 -4.63 -4.20
C VAL A 13 9.65 -4.91 -3.11
N PHE A 14 10.92 -5.16 -3.49
CA PHE A 14 12.01 -5.38 -2.54
C PHE A 14 12.24 -4.18 -1.62
N LEU A 15 12.14 -2.97 -2.14
CA LEU A 15 12.26 -1.75 -1.34
C LEU A 15 11.08 -1.58 -0.35
N PHE A 16 9.89 -2.04 -0.74
CA PHE A 16 8.67 -1.89 0.05
C PHE A 16 8.52 -2.94 1.17
N GLN A 17 9.13 -4.11 1.00
CA GLN A 17 9.14 -5.19 1.99
C GLN A 17 9.62 -4.77 3.39
N PRO A 18 10.78 -4.10 3.57
CA PRO A 18 11.24 -3.70 4.90
C PRO A 18 10.25 -2.73 5.57
N ILE A 19 9.69 -1.79 4.82
CA ILE A 19 8.69 -0.83 5.35
C ILE A 19 7.40 -1.55 5.79
N SER A 20 7.12 -2.72 5.21
CA SER A 20 5.94 -3.53 5.55
C SER A 20 6.13 -4.43 6.78
N CYS A 21 7.29 -4.39 7.46
CA CYS A 21 7.57 -5.17 8.68
C CYS A 21 7.34 -6.70 8.52
N VAL A 22 7.66 -7.25 7.33
CA VAL A 22 7.40 -8.66 7.01
C VAL A 22 8.19 -9.59 7.93
N PHE A 23 9.49 -9.33 8.10
CA PHE A 23 10.40 -10.22 8.81
C PHE A 23 10.69 -9.81 10.24
N TYR A 24 10.58 -8.52 10.58
CA TYR A 24 10.89 -7.97 11.91
C TYR A 24 9.74 -7.10 12.46
N PRO A 25 9.67 -6.92 13.79
CA PRO A 25 8.59 -6.15 14.40
C PRO A 25 8.83 -4.65 14.21
N LEU A 26 7.74 -3.87 14.21
CA LEU A 26 7.79 -2.44 13.90
C LEU A 26 8.73 -1.64 14.83
N GLU A 27 8.86 -2.08 16.08
CA GLU A 27 9.72 -1.49 17.12
C GLU A 27 11.22 -1.46 16.79
N VAL A 28 11.70 -2.30 15.85
CA VAL A 28 13.12 -2.30 15.42
C VAL A 28 13.43 -1.13 14.46
N LEU A 29 12.42 -0.53 13.84
CA LEU A 29 12.61 0.58 12.89
C LEU A 29 13.00 1.87 13.63
N PRO A 30 13.82 2.75 13.01
CA PRO A 30 13.98 4.13 13.46
C PRO A 30 12.64 4.85 13.56
N ALA A 31 12.50 5.77 14.52
CA ALA A 31 11.23 6.49 14.78
C ALA A 31 10.61 7.16 13.54
N TRP A 32 11.43 7.68 12.62
CA TRP A 32 10.95 8.27 11.37
C TRP A 32 10.36 7.22 10.41
N LEU A 33 10.96 6.03 10.34
CA LEU A 33 10.46 4.91 9.53
C LEU A 33 9.22 4.27 10.15
N GLN A 34 9.13 4.24 11.48
CA GLN A 34 7.92 3.78 12.18
C GLN A 34 6.70 4.59 11.75
N GLY A 35 6.83 5.91 11.58
CA GLY A 35 5.75 6.76 11.08
C GLY A 35 5.27 6.37 9.68
N ILE A 36 6.20 6.00 8.79
CA ILE A 36 5.87 5.55 7.43
C ILE A 36 5.21 4.17 7.46
N ALA A 37 5.75 3.24 8.25
CA ALA A 37 5.18 1.90 8.42
C ALA A 37 3.76 1.96 8.99
N TRP A 38 3.45 2.92 9.87
CA TRP A 38 2.12 3.10 10.45
C TRP A 38 1.03 3.45 9.44
N VAL A 39 1.39 4.10 8.32
CA VAL A 39 0.44 4.44 7.24
C VAL A 39 0.28 3.27 6.27
N ASN A 40 1.16 2.27 6.33
CA ASN A 40 1.11 1.11 5.46
C ASN A 40 0.14 0.05 6.02
N PRO A 41 -0.98 -0.26 5.33
CA PRO A 41 -1.91 -1.29 5.80
C PRO A 41 -1.26 -2.68 5.92
N ALA A 42 -0.24 -2.97 5.11
CA ALA A 42 0.47 -4.25 5.18
C ALA A 42 1.20 -4.42 6.53
N ALA A 43 1.80 -3.35 7.06
CA ALA A 43 2.51 -3.39 8.35
C ALA A 43 1.55 -3.77 9.50
N HIS A 44 0.31 -3.26 9.48
CA HIS A 44 -0.72 -3.62 10.47
C HIS A 44 -1.11 -5.10 10.37
N ILE A 45 -1.20 -5.68 9.17
CA ILE A 45 -1.49 -7.11 9.00
C ILE A 45 -0.37 -7.97 9.55
N PHE A 46 0.89 -7.67 9.22
CA PHE A 46 2.03 -8.45 9.70
C PHE A 46 2.20 -8.35 11.22
N GLU A 47 2.03 -7.17 11.80
CA GLU A 47 2.07 -6.98 13.26
C GLU A 47 0.88 -7.67 13.94
N GLY A 48 -0.32 -7.56 13.37
CA GLY A 48 -1.50 -8.28 13.86
C GLY A 48 -1.29 -9.79 13.85
N MET A 49 -0.71 -10.35 12.78
CA MET A 49 -0.38 -11.77 12.69
C MET A 49 0.66 -12.19 13.74
N ARG A 50 1.65 -11.36 14.07
CA ARG A 50 2.57 -11.63 15.19
C ARG A 50 1.83 -11.74 16.52
N ILE A 51 0.88 -10.84 16.78
CA ILE A 51 0.07 -10.89 17.99
C ILE A 51 -0.71 -12.21 18.06
N VAL A 52 -1.30 -12.65 16.95
CA VAL A 52 -2.01 -13.95 16.89
C VAL A 52 -1.06 -15.10 17.19
N LEU A 53 0.14 -15.11 16.60
CA LEU A 53 1.11 -16.19 16.78
C LEU A 53 1.72 -16.23 18.19
N THR A 54 1.88 -15.09 18.85
CA THR A 54 2.54 -14.98 20.16
C THR A 54 1.57 -15.09 21.33
N THR A 55 0.38 -14.49 21.23
CA THR A 55 -0.59 -14.42 22.33
C THR A 55 -1.86 -15.23 22.08
N GLY A 56 -2.09 -15.70 20.84
CA GLY A 56 -3.31 -16.41 20.44
C GLY A 56 -4.55 -15.52 20.36
N GLN A 57 -4.41 -14.20 20.55
CA GLN A 57 -5.52 -13.26 20.56
C GLN A 57 -5.81 -12.72 19.16
N ALA A 58 -7.09 -12.40 18.91
CA ALA A 58 -7.49 -11.76 17.67
C ALA A 58 -7.01 -10.29 17.62
N PRO A 59 -6.32 -9.84 16.55
CA PRO A 59 -5.70 -8.52 16.49
C PRO A 59 -6.70 -7.49 15.93
N LEU A 60 -7.85 -7.35 16.60
CA LEU A 60 -8.98 -6.52 16.13
C LEU A 60 -8.57 -5.07 15.83
N THR A 61 -7.71 -4.48 16.66
CA THR A 61 -7.22 -3.10 16.48
C THR A 61 -6.41 -2.96 15.19
N HIS A 62 -5.45 -3.86 14.94
CA HIS A 62 -4.64 -3.82 13.71
C HIS A 62 -5.47 -4.12 12.47
N LEU A 63 -6.43 -5.04 12.57
CA LEU A 63 -7.36 -5.33 11.48
C LEU A 63 -8.21 -4.11 11.12
N ALA A 64 -8.74 -3.41 12.13
CA ALA A 64 -9.52 -2.19 11.93
C ALA A 64 -8.69 -1.08 11.25
N TRP A 65 -7.44 -0.89 11.68
CA TRP A 65 -6.51 0.03 11.02
C TRP A 65 -6.22 -0.37 9.57
N ALA A 66 -5.93 -1.64 9.32
CA ALA A 66 -5.66 -2.13 7.97
C ALA A 66 -6.86 -1.92 7.02
N VAL A 67 -8.07 -2.23 7.48
CA VAL A 67 -9.30 -2.02 6.71
C VAL A 67 -9.56 -0.54 6.47
N GLY A 68 -9.43 0.30 7.51
CA GLY A 68 -9.62 1.75 7.40
C GLY A 68 -8.66 2.39 6.40
N LEU A 69 -7.36 2.06 6.48
CA LEU A 69 -6.34 2.56 5.57
C LEU A 69 -6.59 2.10 4.13
N ASN A 70 -6.94 0.83 3.91
CA ASN A 70 -7.31 0.34 2.57
C ASN A 70 -8.54 1.08 2.01
N GLY A 71 -9.56 1.34 2.84
CA GLY A 71 -10.72 2.11 2.44
C GLY A 71 -10.36 3.53 1.99
N VAL A 72 -9.52 4.23 2.76
CA VAL A 72 -9.02 5.57 2.41
C VAL A 72 -8.21 5.55 1.11
N LEU A 73 -7.30 4.59 0.95
CA LEU A 73 -6.50 4.45 -0.27
C LEU A 73 -7.37 4.15 -1.49
N LEU A 74 -8.36 3.25 -1.36
CA LEU A 74 -9.28 2.92 -2.43
C LEU A 74 -10.09 4.14 -2.88
N VAL A 75 -10.67 4.88 -1.94
CA VAL A 75 -11.39 6.12 -2.23
C VAL A 75 -10.48 7.15 -2.88
N GLY A 76 -9.24 7.29 -2.39
CA GLY A 76 -8.24 8.18 -2.97
C GLY A 76 -7.90 7.83 -4.42
N VAL A 77 -7.61 6.56 -4.71
CA VAL A 77 -7.29 6.08 -6.06
C VAL A 77 -8.48 6.23 -7.00
N VAL A 78 -9.68 5.86 -6.56
CA VAL A 78 -10.91 6.02 -7.35
C VAL A 78 -11.17 7.49 -7.67
N GLY A 79 -11.07 8.38 -6.67
CA GLY A 79 -11.22 9.82 -6.86
C GLY A 79 -10.17 10.40 -7.81
N TRP A 80 -8.90 10.00 -7.66
CA TRP A 80 -7.81 10.39 -8.55
C TRP A 80 -8.05 9.93 -9.99
N PHE A 81 -8.49 8.68 -10.16
CA PHE A 81 -8.83 8.12 -11.45
C PHE A 81 -9.94 8.93 -12.14
N TYR A 82 -11.05 9.21 -11.44
CA TYR A 82 -12.13 10.03 -11.98
C TYR A 82 -11.67 11.43 -12.37
N ARG A 83 -10.84 12.08 -11.54
CA ARG A 83 -10.28 13.40 -11.85
C ARG A 83 -9.40 13.37 -13.09
N THR A 84 -8.53 12.37 -13.19
CA THR A 84 -7.63 12.18 -14.35
C THR A 84 -8.46 11.92 -15.61
N MET A 85 -9.48 11.08 -15.52
CA MET A 85 -10.37 10.78 -16.65
C MET A 85 -11.18 12.00 -17.09
N ALA A 86 -11.69 12.81 -16.15
CA ALA A 86 -12.36 14.08 -16.47
C ALA A 86 -11.40 15.05 -17.17
N TYR A 87 -10.18 15.19 -16.65
CA TYR A 87 -9.15 16.02 -17.28
C TYR A 87 -8.80 15.54 -18.70
N CYS A 88 -8.60 14.24 -18.91
CA CYS A 88 -8.31 13.69 -20.24
C CYS A 88 -9.47 13.89 -21.23
N LYS A 89 -10.73 13.83 -20.76
CA LYS A 89 -11.92 14.12 -21.57
C LYS A 89 -11.96 15.58 -22.02
N ASP A 90 -11.70 16.52 -21.12
CA ASP A 90 -11.74 17.96 -21.41
C ASP A 90 -10.61 18.38 -22.37
N GLN A 91 -9.45 17.73 -22.29
CA GLN A 91 -8.29 18.03 -23.13
C GLN A 91 -8.28 17.28 -24.47
N GLY A 92 -9.27 16.43 -24.75
CA GLY A 92 -9.29 15.59 -25.96
C GLY A 92 -8.12 14.61 -26.06
N LEU A 93 -7.44 14.33 -24.93
CA LEU A 93 -6.28 13.43 -24.83
C LEU A 93 -6.68 11.95 -24.83
N LEU A 94 -7.98 11.66 -24.85
CA LEU A 94 -8.48 10.34 -25.19
C LEU A 94 -8.19 10.10 -26.67
N VAL A 95 -6.95 9.71 -26.98
CA VAL A 95 -6.61 9.03 -28.24
C VAL A 95 -7.69 7.97 -28.45
N ARG A 96 -8.35 8.02 -29.61
CA ARG A 96 -9.51 7.18 -29.95
C ARG A 96 -9.34 5.78 -29.37
N VAL A 97 -10.11 5.47 -28.32
CA VAL A 97 -10.29 4.10 -27.80
C VAL A 97 -11.20 3.37 -28.78
N GLY A 98 -10.73 3.27 -30.01
CA GLY A 98 -11.49 2.94 -31.21
C GLY A 98 -10.58 2.95 -32.42
N GLU A 99 -9.55 2.10 -32.37
CA GLU A 99 -9.24 1.07 -33.37
C GLU A 99 -8.80 -0.20 -32.65
#